data_AF-X1C7R1-F1
#
_entry.id   AF-X1C7R1-F1
#
_cell.length_a   1.000
_cell.length_b   1.000
_cell.length_c   1.000
_cell.angle_alpha   90.00
_cell.angle_beta   90.00
_cell.angle_gamma   90.00
#
_symmetry.space_group_name_H-M   'P 1'
#
loop_
_entity.id
_entity.type
_entity.pdbx_description
1 polymer ?
#
loop_
_entity_poly.entity_id
_entity_poly.type
_entity_poly.pdbx_seq_one_letter_code
_entity_poly.pdbx_strand_id
1 'polypeptide(L)'
;DLVYHLGKRQIGKLEYPSHELQPVHAKWMRQDMANRTKGTFVVTASEKDLTDRCTGFPEMAKQHDIRLQLIGDDHIVAYKKHFVPHRIAGSLSGCWWNTKCMDLCPDLEPRGYEVYRVSGENIERFTKGLGQRVKILSPRLGKAVKGSVVIKAHVFQPKQNESLLYSLNGKDWKLMSETSRPFYRAVFEATVDSTSLADGIVNLQIKSSLTGEIRAHDIVAANNIAPIALQNDAVLSFIVGKVRQIKNKAPVDKVEVIFNDKVIGAITPNS
;
A
#
# COMPACT_ATOMS: atom_id res chain seq x y z
N ASP A 1 9.81 -20.84 -18.04
CA ASP A 1 8.96 -19.84 -18.72
C ASP A 1 9.11 -19.92 -20.24
N LEU A 2 8.02 -20.26 -20.90
CA LEU A 2 7.86 -20.12 -22.35
C LEU A 2 7.31 -18.71 -22.57
N VAL A 3 8.16 -17.75 -22.87
CA VAL A 3 7.75 -16.39 -23.22
C VAL A 3 7.20 -16.43 -24.65
N TYR A 4 5.91 -16.10 -24.83
CA TYR A 4 5.14 -16.44 -26.04
C TYR A 4 5.43 -15.57 -27.29
N HIS A 5 6.35 -14.60 -27.22
CA HIS A 5 6.58 -13.63 -28.31
C HIS A 5 8.07 -13.35 -28.59
N LEU A 6 8.89 -14.37 -28.38
CA LEU A 6 10.33 -14.29 -28.56
C LEU A 6 10.74 -14.55 -30.02
N GLY A 7 11.65 -13.73 -30.55
CA GLY A 7 12.40 -14.06 -31.76
C GLY A 7 13.25 -15.33 -31.60
N LYS A 8 13.95 -15.72 -32.67
CA LYS A 8 14.85 -16.88 -32.66
C LYS A 8 16.29 -16.40 -32.64
N ARG A 9 17.10 -16.91 -31.71
CA ARG A 9 18.55 -16.71 -31.67
C ARG A 9 19.24 -18.05 -31.86
N GLN A 10 20.21 -18.11 -32.76
CA GLN A 10 21.07 -19.28 -32.89
C GLN A 10 22.26 -19.21 -31.95
N ILE A 11 22.51 -20.31 -31.23
CA ILE A 11 23.73 -20.54 -30.48
C ILE A 11 24.29 -21.88 -30.96
N GLY A 12 25.34 -21.84 -31.79
CA GLY A 12 25.81 -23.02 -32.52
C GLY A 12 24.77 -23.50 -33.54
N LYS A 13 24.43 -24.80 -33.53
CA LYS A 13 23.38 -25.39 -34.40
C LYS A 13 21.99 -25.39 -33.76
N LEU A 14 21.85 -24.90 -32.53
CA LEU A 14 20.61 -24.93 -31.76
C LEU A 14 19.92 -23.58 -31.82
N GLU A 15 18.60 -23.62 -31.95
CA GLU A 15 17.74 -22.45 -31.98
C GLU A 15 17.10 -22.24 -30.62
N TYR A 16 17.32 -21.06 -30.04
CA TYR A 16 16.77 -20.66 -28.75
C TYR A 16 15.82 -19.47 -28.92
N PRO A 17 14.78 -19.35 -28.08
CA PRO A 17 14.02 -18.12 -27.98
C PRO A 17 14.92 -16.94 -27.55
N SER A 18 14.81 -15.79 -28.23
CA SER A 18 15.48 -14.54 -27.87
C SER A 18 14.56 -13.66 -27.04
N HIS A 19 15.04 -12.96 -26.01
CA HIS A 19 14.22 -11.97 -25.28
C HIS A 19 13.85 -10.72 -26.11
N GLU A 20 14.20 -10.67 -27.39
CA GLU A 20 13.85 -9.59 -28.31
C GLU A 20 12.45 -9.78 -28.91
N LEU A 21 11.73 -8.67 -29.02
CA LEU A 21 10.44 -8.60 -29.66
C LEU A 21 10.60 -8.82 -31.18
N GLN A 22 9.80 -9.72 -31.75
CA GLN A 22 9.85 -9.98 -33.19
C GLN A 22 9.49 -8.72 -34.01
N PRO A 23 10.17 -8.48 -35.16
CA PRO A 23 9.92 -7.30 -35.99
C PRO A 23 8.47 -7.12 -36.44
N VAL A 24 7.73 -8.23 -36.63
CA VAL A 24 6.30 -8.19 -36.99
C VAL A 24 5.46 -7.52 -35.89
N HIS A 25 5.78 -7.73 -34.62
CA HIS A 25 5.09 -7.10 -33.50
C HIS A 25 5.45 -5.62 -33.37
N ALA A 26 6.71 -5.25 -33.58
CA ALA A 26 7.12 -3.85 -33.62
C ALA A 26 6.45 -3.09 -34.78
N LYS A 27 6.33 -3.72 -35.96
CA LYS A 27 5.59 -3.17 -37.11
C LYS A 27 4.11 -2.98 -36.78
N TRP A 28 3.50 -4.00 -36.20
CA TRP A 28 2.11 -3.95 -35.77
C TRP A 28 1.86 -2.83 -34.74
N MET A 29 2.70 -2.71 -33.70
CA MET A 29 2.59 -1.65 -32.68
C MET A 29 2.62 -0.24 -33.30
N ARG A 30 3.52 0.01 -34.27
CA ARG A 30 3.56 1.29 -34.99
C ARG A 30 2.28 1.55 -35.77
N GLN A 31 1.76 0.54 -36.46
CA GLN A 31 0.50 0.67 -37.21
C GLN A 31 -0.68 0.93 -36.28
N ASP A 32 -0.77 0.23 -35.15
CA ASP A 32 -1.80 0.44 -34.13
C ASP A 32 -1.78 1.88 -33.63
N MET A 33 -0.63 2.35 -33.17
CA MET A 33 -0.50 3.68 -32.57
C MET A 33 -0.65 4.82 -33.58
N ALA A 34 -0.30 4.61 -34.85
CA ALA A 34 -0.50 5.59 -35.91
C ALA A 34 -1.99 5.85 -36.20
N ASN A 35 -2.85 4.87 -35.92
CA ASN A 35 -4.29 4.95 -36.17
C ASN A 35 -5.08 5.46 -34.95
N ARG A 36 -4.43 5.85 -33.85
CA ARG A 36 -5.11 6.36 -32.64
C ARG A 36 -5.58 7.80 -32.80
N THR A 37 -6.61 8.17 -32.03
CA THR A 37 -7.14 9.54 -31.99
C THR A 37 -6.05 10.53 -31.61
N LYS A 38 -5.95 11.64 -32.35
CA LYS A 38 -5.00 12.70 -32.02
C LYS A 38 -5.26 13.25 -30.62
N GLY A 39 -4.19 13.49 -29.87
CA GLY A 39 -4.26 13.99 -28.49
C GLY A 39 -4.44 12.91 -27.41
N THR A 40 -4.41 11.62 -27.77
CA THR A 40 -4.29 10.54 -26.78
C THR A 40 -2.84 10.15 -26.55
N PHE A 41 -2.51 9.76 -25.33
CA PHE A 41 -1.24 9.11 -25.02
C PHE A 41 -1.40 7.58 -24.99
N VAL A 42 -0.27 6.88 -25.03
CA VAL A 42 -0.22 5.42 -25.04
C VAL A 42 0.39 4.89 -23.74
N VAL A 43 -0.22 3.82 -23.22
CA VAL A 43 0.36 2.95 -22.19
C VAL A 43 0.64 1.60 -22.84
N THR A 44 1.87 1.09 -22.72
CA THR A 44 2.21 -0.27 -23.19
C THR A 44 2.17 -1.26 -22.04
N ALA A 45 2.08 -2.54 -22.36
CA ALA A 45 2.26 -3.62 -21.39
C ALA A 45 3.16 -4.71 -21.97
N SER A 46 4.06 -5.25 -21.16
CA SER A 46 5.05 -6.24 -21.60
C SER A 46 5.63 -7.03 -20.43
N GLU A 47 6.25 -8.16 -20.71
CA GLU A 47 6.95 -8.94 -19.69
C GLU A 47 8.21 -8.22 -19.17
N LYS A 48 8.86 -7.44 -20.05
CA LYS A 48 10.12 -6.74 -19.79
C LYS A 48 10.10 -5.35 -20.43
N ASP A 49 11.05 -4.51 -20.06
CA ASP A 49 11.17 -3.15 -20.60
C ASP A 49 11.40 -3.18 -22.11
N LEU A 50 10.51 -2.56 -22.89
CA LEU A 50 10.60 -2.55 -24.35
C LEU A 50 11.77 -1.72 -24.86
N THR A 51 12.34 -0.83 -24.05
CA THR A 51 13.49 0.02 -24.43
C THR A 51 14.67 -0.81 -24.92
N ASP A 52 14.96 -1.92 -24.23
CA ASP A 52 16.10 -2.79 -24.52
C ASP A 52 15.70 -4.04 -25.33
N ARG A 53 14.40 -4.22 -25.58
CA ARG A 53 13.83 -5.46 -26.14
C ARG A 53 13.09 -5.26 -27.46
N CYS A 54 12.77 -4.02 -27.83
CA CYS A 54 12.10 -3.68 -29.07
C CYS A 54 12.93 -2.64 -29.84
N THR A 55 13.48 -3.07 -30.98
CA THR A 55 14.30 -2.19 -31.84
C THR A 55 13.49 -0.98 -32.31
N GLY A 56 13.99 0.20 -31.98
CA GLY A 56 13.36 1.48 -32.33
C GLY A 56 12.20 1.88 -31.41
N PHE A 57 12.11 1.30 -30.21
CA PHE A 57 11.11 1.67 -29.21
C PHE A 57 11.21 3.13 -28.74
N PRO A 58 12.40 3.73 -28.50
CA PRO A 58 12.51 5.13 -28.12
C PRO A 58 11.92 6.10 -29.16
N GLU A 59 12.16 5.85 -30.45
CA GLU A 59 11.63 6.65 -31.55
C GLU A 59 10.11 6.48 -31.65
N MET A 60 9.65 5.24 -31.55
CA MET A 60 8.22 4.89 -31.53
C MET A 60 7.49 5.59 -30.37
N ALA A 61 8.11 5.62 -29.19
CA ALA A 61 7.56 6.27 -28.01
C ALA A 61 7.44 7.79 -28.16
N LYS A 62 8.43 8.44 -28.78
CA LYS A 62 8.36 9.87 -29.12
C LYS A 62 7.25 10.15 -30.11
N GLN A 63 7.15 9.35 -31.16
CA GLN A 63 6.21 9.55 -32.26
C GLN A 63 4.76 9.37 -31.81
N HIS A 64 4.51 8.47 -30.87
CA HIS A 64 3.16 8.03 -30.49
C HIS A 64 2.77 8.39 -29.05
N ASP A 65 3.54 9.25 -28.38
CA ASP A 65 3.28 9.68 -27.00
C ASP A 65 3.07 8.49 -26.04
N ILE A 66 4.01 7.54 -26.05
CA ILE A 66 4.00 6.45 -25.06
C ILE A 66 4.49 7.02 -23.73
N ARG A 67 3.60 7.08 -22.73
CA ARG A 67 3.86 7.71 -21.43
C ARG A 67 4.13 6.74 -20.29
N LEU A 68 3.78 5.46 -20.43
CA LEU A 68 3.96 4.46 -19.38
C LEU A 68 4.05 3.04 -19.96
N GLN A 69 4.90 2.19 -19.38
CA GLN A 69 4.88 0.74 -19.60
C GLN A 69 4.42 0.02 -18.32
N LEU A 70 3.54 -0.97 -18.47
CA LEU A 70 3.11 -1.89 -17.40
C LEU A 70 3.84 -3.21 -17.59
N ILE A 71 4.71 -3.53 -16.64
CA ILE A 71 5.65 -4.66 -16.70
C ILE A 71 5.27 -5.75 -15.69
N GLY A 72 5.49 -7.01 -16.07
CA GLY A 72 5.24 -8.19 -15.24
C GLY A 72 6.48 -9.03 -14.97
N ASP A 73 6.28 -10.31 -14.63
CA ASP A 73 7.29 -11.39 -14.53
C ASP A 73 8.34 -11.28 -13.42
N ASP A 74 8.81 -10.09 -13.07
CA ASP A 74 9.88 -9.94 -12.06
C ASP A 74 9.40 -10.23 -10.62
N HIS A 75 8.09 -10.42 -10.41
CA HIS A 75 7.45 -10.72 -9.12
C HIS A 75 7.68 -9.68 -8.02
N ILE A 76 8.34 -8.56 -8.32
CA ILE A 76 8.60 -7.43 -7.43
C ILE A 76 7.73 -6.22 -7.80
N VAL A 77 7.35 -5.41 -6.82
CA VAL A 77 6.66 -4.14 -7.08
C VAL A 77 7.72 -3.07 -7.33
N ALA A 78 7.75 -2.47 -8.52
CA ALA A 78 8.78 -1.49 -8.85
C ALA A 78 8.28 -0.40 -9.80
N TYR A 79 8.97 0.74 -9.80
CA TYR A 79 8.79 1.79 -10.79
C TYR A 79 10.15 2.28 -11.24
N LYS A 80 10.41 2.27 -12.55
CA LYS A 80 11.67 2.79 -13.11
C LYS A 80 11.40 3.98 -14.01
N LYS A 81 12.16 5.05 -13.79
CA LYS A 81 12.10 6.33 -14.51
C LYS A 81 13.05 6.30 -15.71
N HIS A 82 12.69 5.55 -16.73
CA HIS A 82 13.35 5.59 -18.03
C HIS A 82 12.69 6.61 -18.96
N PHE A 83 13.22 6.72 -20.18
CA PHE A 83 12.68 7.58 -21.23
C PHE A 83 11.16 7.35 -21.43
N VAL A 84 10.73 6.09 -21.48
CA VAL A 84 9.35 5.71 -21.16
C VAL A 84 9.37 5.02 -19.81
N PRO A 85 8.77 5.62 -18.77
CA PRO A 85 8.80 5.03 -17.44
C PRO A 85 8.00 3.73 -17.42
N HIS A 86 8.37 2.81 -16.53
CA HIS A 86 7.66 1.55 -16.42
C HIS A 86 7.37 1.15 -14.97
N ARG A 87 6.27 0.43 -14.75
CA ARG A 87 5.82 -0.06 -13.45
C ARG A 87 5.71 -1.58 -13.47
N ILE A 88 6.23 -2.23 -12.43
CA ILE A 88 6.12 -3.66 -12.21
C ILE A 88 5.15 -3.87 -11.05
N ALA A 89 4.10 -4.66 -11.27
CA ALA A 89 2.96 -4.76 -10.36
C ALA A 89 3.12 -5.81 -9.23
N GLY A 90 4.33 -6.32 -9.00
CA GLY A 90 4.57 -7.37 -8.00
C GLY A 90 4.08 -8.73 -8.42
N SER A 91 3.89 -9.61 -7.43
CA SER A 91 3.34 -10.94 -7.61
C SER A 91 2.07 -11.14 -6.79
N LEU A 92 1.13 -11.87 -7.37
CA LEU A 92 -0.03 -12.37 -6.65
C LEU A 92 0.31 -13.60 -5.81
N SER A 93 1.29 -14.40 -6.21
CA SER A 93 1.71 -15.63 -5.54
C SER A 93 2.88 -15.42 -4.57
N GLY A 94 3.38 -14.19 -4.48
CA GLY A 94 4.66 -13.94 -3.81
C GLY A 94 5.80 -14.63 -4.57
N CYS A 95 6.76 -15.16 -3.83
CA CYS A 95 7.92 -15.88 -4.35
C CYS A 95 7.74 -17.40 -4.14
N TRP A 96 7.02 -18.05 -5.06
CA TRP A 96 6.68 -19.49 -4.92
C TRP A 96 7.90 -20.42 -5.02
N TRP A 97 9.01 -19.95 -5.59
CA TRP A 97 10.28 -20.69 -5.68
C TRP A 97 11.26 -20.43 -4.53
N ASN A 98 10.98 -19.46 -3.64
CA ASN A 98 11.81 -19.20 -2.45
C ASN A 98 10.98 -19.38 -1.18
N THR A 99 11.06 -20.58 -0.59
CA THR A 99 10.34 -20.94 0.64
C THR A 99 10.70 -20.06 1.85
N LYS A 100 11.81 -19.30 1.81
CA LYS A 100 12.17 -18.30 2.84
C LYS A 100 11.32 -17.04 2.79
N CYS A 101 10.57 -16.80 1.72
CA CYS A 101 9.73 -15.61 1.54
C CYS A 101 8.34 -15.73 2.19
N MET A 102 7.95 -16.87 2.77
CA MET A 102 6.69 -17.06 3.53
C MET A 102 5.45 -16.42 2.87
N ASP A 103 5.18 -16.77 1.60
CA ASP A 103 4.09 -16.22 0.76
C ASP A 103 4.16 -14.72 0.41
N LEU A 104 5.28 -14.03 0.68
CA LEU A 104 5.56 -12.67 0.21
C LEU A 104 6.24 -12.68 -1.16
N CYS A 105 6.15 -11.56 -1.89
CA CYS A 105 6.96 -11.32 -3.08
C CYS A 105 8.48 -11.38 -2.76
N PRO A 106 9.38 -11.64 -3.74
CA PRO A 106 10.82 -11.75 -3.49
C PRO A 106 11.44 -10.48 -2.85
N ASP A 107 10.80 -9.33 -3.04
CA ASP A 107 11.12 -8.01 -2.45
C ASP A 107 10.42 -7.75 -1.10
N LEU A 108 9.75 -8.75 -0.53
CA LEU A 108 8.96 -8.71 0.71
C LEU A 108 7.68 -7.86 0.65
N GLU A 109 7.28 -7.36 -0.51
CA GLU A 109 6.00 -6.67 -0.66
C GLU A 109 4.82 -7.63 -0.46
N PRO A 110 3.68 -7.15 0.11
CA PRO A 110 2.48 -7.96 0.18
C PRO A 110 2.11 -8.39 -1.23
N ARG A 111 1.72 -9.65 -1.37
CA ARG A 111 1.01 -10.08 -2.56
C ARG A 111 -0.06 -9.05 -2.88
N GLY A 112 -0.16 -8.67 -4.14
CA GLY A 112 -1.04 -7.58 -4.49
C GLY A 112 -1.00 -7.30 -5.97
N TYR A 113 -1.80 -6.32 -6.37
CA TYR A 113 -1.88 -5.86 -7.74
C TYR A 113 -2.11 -4.36 -7.75
N GLU A 114 -1.88 -3.73 -8.88
CA GLU A 114 -2.04 -2.30 -9.05
C GLU A 114 -3.32 -2.01 -9.85
N VAL A 115 -4.20 -1.17 -9.31
CA VAL A 115 -5.37 -0.59 -9.95
C VAL A 115 -4.96 0.75 -10.51
N TYR A 116 -5.39 1.13 -11.72
CA TYR A 116 -5.14 2.46 -12.28
C TYR A 116 -6.46 3.16 -12.63
N ARG A 117 -6.55 4.49 -12.44
CA ARG A 117 -7.65 5.33 -12.92
C ARG A 117 -7.10 6.41 -13.82
N VAL A 118 -7.54 6.44 -15.07
CA VAL A 118 -7.17 7.50 -15.99
C VAL A 118 -8.28 8.56 -16.03
N SER A 119 -7.90 9.82 -15.84
CA SER A 119 -8.80 10.98 -15.91
C SER A 119 -8.12 12.11 -16.69
N GLY A 120 -8.55 12.29 -17.94
CA GLY A 120 -7.83 13.14 -18.90
C GLY A 120 -6.42 12.60 -19.13
N GLU A 121 -5.42 13.45 -18.96
CA GLU A 121 -4.00 13.04 -19.04
C GLU A 121 -3.47 12.39 -17.75
N ASN A 122 -4.27 12.37 -16.68
CA ASN A 122 -3.81 11.85 -15.39
C ASN A 122 -3.99 10.35 -15.33
N ILE A 123 -2.97 9.63 -14.87
CA ILE A 123 -3.04 8.21 -14.53
C ILE A 123 -2.84 8.07 -13.02
N GLU A 124 -3.93 7.87 -12.30
CA GLU A 124 -3.93 7.51 -10.88
C GLU A 124 -3.76 6.01 -10.69
N ARG A 125 -3.35 5.60 -9.48
CA ARG A 125 -3.06 4.21 -9.18
C ARG A 125 -3.30 3.85 -7.72
N PHE A 126 -3.63 2.60 -7.44
CA PHE A 126 -3.76 2.02 -6.11
C PHE A 126 -3.23 0.58 -6.07
N THR A 127 -2.28 0.27 -5.19
CA THR A 127 -1.87 -1.12 -4.92
C THR A 127 -2.82 -1.77 -3.92
N LYS A 128 -3.51 -2.84 -4.33
CA LYS A 128 -4.29 -3.69 -3.43
C LYS A 128 -3.43 -4.82 -2.87
N GLY A 129 -2.99 -4.69 -1.62
CA GLY A 129 -2.40 -5.80 -0.87
C GLY A 129 -3.45 -6.85 -0.46
N LEU A 130 -3.06 -8.13 -0.46
CA LEU A 130 -3.92 -9.31 -0.21
C LEU A 130 -4.13 -9.65 1.29
N GLY A 131 -4.04 -8.69 2.23
CA GLY A 131 -4.10 -8.99 3.67
C GLY A 131 -5.20 -8.31 4.51
N GLN A 132 -5.40 -7.00 4.37
CA GLN A 132 -6.31 -6.22 5.23
C GLN A 132 -7.05 -5.16 4.42
N ARG A 133 -8.31 -4.90 4.78
CA ARG A 133 -9.24 -4.03 4.04
C ARG A 133 -9.88 -3.00 4.94
N VAL A 134 -10.10 -3.32 6.21
CA VAL A 134 -10.76 -2.43 7.17
C VAL A 134 -9.73 -1.58 7.88
N LYS A 135 -10.06 -0.31 8.13
CA LYS A 135 -9.21 0.57 8.95
C LYS A 135 -10.04 1.60 9.68
N ILE A 136 -9.83 1.66 11.00
CA ILE A 136 -10.40 2.70 11.86
C ILE A 136 -9.71 4.03 11.54
N LEU A 137 -10.50 5.09 11.38
CA LEU A 137 -10.05 6.46 11.10
C LEU A 137 -10.23 7.39 12.31
N SER A 138 -11.23 7.15 13.15
CA SER A 138 -11.60 7.97 14.32
C SER A 138 -12.41 7.17 15.35
N PRO A 139 -12.28 7.46 16.66
CA PRO A 139 -11.18 8.22 17.28
C PRO A 139 -9.85 7.52 17.05
N ARG A 140 -8.72 8.23 17.20
CA ARG A 140 -7.41 7.58 17.16
C ARG A 140 -7.22 6.70 18.39
N LEU A 141 -6.36 5.69 18.27
CA LEU A 141 -5.86 4.89 19.39
C LEU A 141 -5.42 5.83 20.55
N GLY A 142 -5.91 5.55 21.76
CA GLY A 142 -5.62 6.27 23.01
C GLY A 142 -6.33 7.61 23.19
N LYS A 143 -7.17 8.05 22.24
CA LYS A 143 -7.81 9.37 22.32
C LYS A 143 -8.78 9.46 23.51
N ALA A 144 -8.60 10.48 24.34
CA ALA A 144 -9.60 10.88 25.34
C ALA A 144 -10.84 11.48 24.66
N VAL A 145 -12.01 10.98 25.04
CA VAL A 145 -13.31 11.34 24.48
C VAL A 145 -14.31 11.71 25.59
N LYS A 146 -15.16 12.71 25.31
CA LYS A 146 -16.19 13.23 26.22
C LYS A 146 -17.40 13.69 25.41
N GLY A 147 -18.61 13.40 25.89
CA GLY A 147 -19.86 13.80 25.22
C GLY A 147 -20.07 13.05 23.89
N SER A 148 -20.49 13.77 22.85
CA SER A 148 -20.75 13.18 21.53
C SER A 148 -19.45 12.93 20.75
N VAL A 149 -19.23 11.68 20.33
CA VAL A 149 -18.00 11.20 19.70
C VAL A 149 -18.31 10.56 18.35
N VAL A 150 -17.64 11.01 17.30
CA VAL A 150 -17.76 10.40 15.96
C VAL A 150 -16.70 9.33 15.75
N ILE A 151 -17.14 8.09 15.64
CA ILE A 151 -16.36 6.96 15.15
C ILE A 151 -16.37 7.00 13.63
N LYS A 152 -15.19 6.89 13.00
CA LYS A 152 -15.05 6.81 11.54
C LYS A 152 -14.17 5.63 11.19
N ALA A 153 -14.48 4.94 10.09
CA ALA A 153 -13.65 3.87 9.57
C ALA A 153 -13.83 3.77 8.06
N HIS A 154 -12.88 3.18 7.34
CA HIS A 154 -13.09 2.84 5.95
C HIS A 154 -12.83 1.37 5.68
N VAL A 155 -13.31 0.96 4.53
CA VAL A 155 -12.87 -0.26 3.90
C VAL A 155 -12.28 0.08 2.52
N PHE A 156 -11.07 -0.42 2.26
CA PHE A 156 -10.42 -0.37 0.95
C PHE A 156 -11.05 -1.40 0.01
N GLN A 157 -11.34 -0.96 -1.21
CA GLN A 157 -12.22 -1.63 -2.17
C GLN A 157 -13.49 -2.10 -1.48
N PRO A 158 -14.33 -1.17 -0.98
CA PRO A 158 -15.56 -1.49 -0.28
C PRO A 158 -16.40 -2.39 -1.18
N LYS A 159 -16.84 -3.52 -0.64
CA LYS A 159 -17.82 -4.35 -1.33
C LYS A 159 -19.19 -3.68 -1.21
N GLN A 160 -20.08 -3.97 -2.14
CA GLN A 160 -21.45 -3.48 -2.08
C GLN A 160 -22.11 -3.97 -0.79
N ASN A 161 -22.85 -3.07 -0.12
CA ASN A 161 -23.47 -3.33 1.19
C ASN A 161 -22.48 -3.73 2.29
N GLU A 162 -21.15 -3.67 2.03
CA GLU A 162 -20.15 -3.83 3.07
C GLU A 162 -20.23 -2.60 3.93
N SER A 163 -20.80 -2.81 5.11
CA SER A 163 -20.87 -1.83 6.16
C SER A 163 -19.82 -2.13 7.20
N LEU A 164 -19.54 -1.12 8.01
CA LEU A 164 -18.71 -1.32 9.19
C LEU A 164 -19.62 -1.35 10.41
N LEU A 165 -19.35 -2.32 11.29
CA LEU A 165 -19.96 -2.42 12.60
C LEU A 165 -18.94 -1.92 13.61
N TYR A 166 -19.38 -1.20 14.63
CA TYR A 166 -18.54 -0.83 15.76
C TYR A 166 -19.02 -1.47 17.06
N SER A 167 -18.09 -1.72 17.97
CA SER A 167 -18.36 -2.19 19.32
C SER A 167 -17.43 -1.49 20.30
N LEU A 168 -17.92 -1.24 21.52
CA LEU A 168 -17.15 -0.70 22.64
C LEU A 168 -17.05 -1.81 23.68
N ASN A 169 -15.84 -2.35 23.85
CA ASN A 169 -15.52 -3.52 24.68
C ASN A 169 -16.02 -4.88 24.15
N GLY A 170 -16.13 -5.01 22.83
CA GLY A 170 -16.45 -6.28 22.15
C GLY A 170 -17.89 -6.78 22.33
N LYS A 171 -18.75 -5.97 22.96
CA LYS A 171 -20.18 -6.22 23.16
C LYS A 171 -21.01 -5.36 22.22
N ASP A 172 -22.22 -5.82 21.89
CA ASP A 172 -23.26 -5.05 21.21
C ASP A 172 -22.79 -4.30 19.94
N TRP A 173 -22.51 -5.07 18.89
CA TRP A 173 -22.11 -4.53 17.59
C TRP A 173 -23.21 -3.67 16.95
N LYS A 174 -22.88 -2.42 16.62
CA LYS A 174 -23.80 -1.43 16.04
C LYS A 174 -23.34 -1.01 14.65
N LEU A 175 -24.31 -0.71 13.78
CA LEU A 175 -24.03 -0.31 12.40
C LEU A 175 -23.43 1.11 12.32
N MET A 176 -22.49 1.31 11.40
CA MET A 176 -22.00 2.61 10.98
C MET A 176 -22.62 3.00 9.63
N SER A 177 -22.90 4.28 9.43
CA SER A 177 -23.48 4.86 8.21
C SER A 177 -22.38 5.24 7.21
N GLU A 178 -22.54 4.87 5.94
CA GLU A 178 -21.62 5.33 4.89
C GLU A 178 -21.75 6.85 4.67
N THR A 179 -20.63 7.56 4.64
CA THR A 179 -20.59 9.02 4.45
C THR A 179 -19.87 9.46 3.19
N SER A 180 -19.00 8.63 2.61
CA SER A 180 -18.37 8.93 1.32
C SER A 180 -17.80 7.68 0.65
N ARG A 181 -17.71 7.73 -0.69
CA ARG A 181 -17.18 6.66 -1.53
C ARG A 181 -16.16 7.15 -2.56
N PRO A 182 -14.95 7.58 -2.14
CA PRO A 182 -13.89 7.97 -3.08
C PRO A 182 -13.24 6.76 -3.77
N PHE A 183 -12.80 6.92 -5.01
CA PHE A 183 -12.19 5.94 -5.96
C PHE A 183 -12.11 4.46 -5.51
N TYR A 184 -11.28 4.12 -4.51
CA TYR A 184 -11.04 2.74 -4.07
C TYR A 184 -11.36 2.51 -2.59
N ARG A 185 -12.21 3.31 -1.94
CA ARG A 185 -12.60 3.12 -0.53
C ARG A 185 -14.01 3.63 -0.22
N ALA A 186 -14.68 3.09 0.79
CA ALA A 186 -15.88 3.70 1.38
C ALA A 186 -15.64 4.01 2.85
N VAL A 187 -16.15 5.16 3.29
CA VAL A 187 -16.00 5.69 4.65
C VAL A 187 -17.34 5.56 5.35
N PHE A 188 -17.28 5.07 6.58
CA PHE A 188 -18.43 4.86 7.46
C PHE A 188 -18.23 5.62 8.75
N GLU A 189 -19.33 6.09 9.34
CA GLU A 189 -19.35 6.87 10.57
C GLU A 189 -20.46 6.40 11.52
N ALA A 190 -20.21 6.51 12.82
CA ALA A 190 -21.22 6.36 13.85
C ALA A 190 -20.99 7.40 14.94
N THR A 191 -22.06 7.89 15.55
CA THR A 191 -21.97 8.81 16.70
C THR A 191 -22.29 8.05 17.98
N VAL A 192 -21.44 8.22 18.98
CA VAL A 192 -21.58 7.61 20.30
C VAL A 192 -21.56 8.71 21.34
N ASP A 193 -22.48 8.66 22.29
CA ASP A 193 -22.36 9.45 23.51
C ASP A 193 -21.45 8.73 24.51
N SER A 194 -20.26 9.28 24.77
CA SER A 194 -19.32 8.70 25.70
C SER A 194 -19.79 8.80 27.15
N THR A 195 -20.78 9.65 27.47
CA THR A 195 -21.29 9.79 28.85
C THR A 195 -21.96 8.51 29.36
N SER A 196 -22.35 7.61 28.45
CA SER A 196 -22.84 6.27 28.79
C SER A 196 -21.72 5.25 29.09
N LEU A 197 -20.45 5.66 29.00
CA LEU A 197 -19.27 4.82 29.26
C LEU A 197 -18.70 5.17 30.63
N ALA A 198 -18.24 4.17 31.37
CA ALA A 198 -17.43 4.41 32.56
C ALA A 198 -16.12 5.10 32.17
N ASP A 199 -15.65 6.02 33.00
CA ASP A 199 -14.36 6.68 32.80
C ASP A 199 -13.23 5.63 32.79
N GLY A 200 -12.30 5.75 31.84
CA GLY A 200 -11.20 4.79 31.66
C GLY A 200 -11.04 4.26 30.22
N ILE A 201 -10.30 3.17 30.09
CA ILE A 201 -9.97 2.56 28.79
C ILE A 201 -11.18 1.82 28.22
N VAL A 202 -11.47 2.08 26.95
CA VAL A 202 -12.55 1.46 26.18
C VAL A 202 -11.96 0.86 24.90
N ASN A 203 -12.19 -0.43 24.67
CA ASN A 203 -11.72 -1.11 23.47
C ASN A 203 -12.68 -0.87 22.30
N LEU A 204 -12.31 0.01 21.35
CA LEU A 204 -13.10 0.24 20.14
C LEU A 204 -12.73 -0.81 19.09
N GLN A 205 -13.73 -1.57 18.66
CA GLN A 205 -13.59 -2.56 17.60
C GLN A 205 -14.44 -2.17 16.40
N ILE A 206 -13.86 -2.22 15.20
CA ILE A 206 -14.53 -2.11 13.93
C ILE A 206 -14.43 -3.45 13.22
N LYS A 207 -15.58 -3.98 12.82
CA LYS A 207 -15.70 -5.22 12.08
C LYS A 207 -16.29 -4.87 10.73
N SER A 208 -15.64 -5.32 9.65
CA SER A 208 -16.39 -5.41 8.39
C SER A 208 -17.53 -6.38 8.62
N SER A 209 -18.76 -5.91 8.42
CA SER A 209 -19.96 -6.76 8.49
C SER A 209 -19.85 -7.95 7.52
N LEU A 210 -18.98 -7.82 6.52
CA LEU A 210 -18.82 -8.79 5.46
C LEU A 210 -17.61 -9.72 5.62
N THR A 211 -16.40 -9.23 5.94
CA THR A 211 -15.21 -10.10 6.06
C THR A 211 -14.99 -10.64 7.46
N GLY A 212 -15.69 -10.10 8.46
CA GLY A 212 -15.35 -10.36 9.85
C GLY A 212 -13.96 -9.86 10.22
N GLU A 213 -13.29 -9.10 9.34
CA GLU A 213 -12.02 -8.48 9.63
C GLU A 213 -12.26 -7.49 10.75
N ILE A 214 -11.79 -7.86 11.93
CA ILE A 214 -11.85 -7.02 13.11
C ILE A 214 -10.56 -6.22 13.16
N ARG A 215 -10.73 -4.91 13.26
CA ARG A 215 -9.70 -3.97 13.69
C ARG A 215 -10.11 -3.47 15.03
N ALA A 216 -9.20 -3.52 15.98
CA ALA A 216 -9.44 -3.00 17.32
C ALA A 216 -8.34 -2.01 17.68
N HIS A 217 -8.69 -1.00 18.47
CA HIS A 217 -7.76 -0.22 19.27
C HIS A 217 -8.47 0.49 20.42
N ASP A 218 -7.71 0.85 21.44
CA ASP A 218 -8.28 1.44 22.65
C ASP A 218 -8.52 2.96 22.51
N ILE A 219 -9.50 3.50 23.25
CA ILE A 219 -9.79 4.92 23.46
C ILE A 219 -10.01 5.17 24.97
N VAL A 220 -10.08 6.43 25.42
CA VAL A 220 -10.26 6.76 26.84
C VAL A 220 -11.54 7.57 27.04
N ALA A 221 -12.52 7.05 27.77
CA ALA A 221 -13.68 7.83 28.20
C ALA A 221 -13.27 8.72 29.41
N ALA A 222 -13.50 10.02 29.32
CA ALA A 222 -13.14 11.00 30.35
C ALA A 222 -14.30 11.98 30.59
N ASN A 223 -15.44 11.45 31.06
CA ASN A 223 -16.67 12.20 31.26
C ASN A 223 -16.63 13.03 32.54
N ASN A 224 -16.21 12.42 33.65
CA ASN A 224 -16.18 13.03 34.99
C ASN A 224 -14.78 13.23 35.55
N ILE A 225 -13.75 12.74 34.84
CA ILE A 225 -12.36 13.10 35.11
C ILE A 225 -12.21 14.61 34.84
N ALA A 226 -12.20 15.40 35.91
CA ALA A 226 -11.57 16.72 35.87
C ALA A 226 -10.17 16.52 35.28
N PRO A 227 -9.67 17.42 34.41
CA PRO A 227 -8.30 17.31 33.91
C PRO A 227 -7.42 17.05 35.12
N ILE A 228 -6.84 15.85 35.21
CA ILE A 228 -5.82 15.60 36.22
C ILE A 228 -4.81 16.70 35.93
N ALA A 229 -4.54 17.54 36.93
CA ALA A 229 -3.56 18.61 36.79
C ALA A 229 -2.36 18.00 36.06
N LEU A 230 -1.96 18.61 34.94
CA LEU A 230 -0.83 18.14 34.12
C LEU A 230 0.27 17.70 35.08
N GLN A 231 0.47 16.40 35.23
CA GLN A 231 1.56 15.90 36.03
C GLN A 231 2.79 16.15 35.19
N ASN A 232 3.50 17.22 35.53
CA ASN A 232 4.73 17.63 34.85
C ASN A 232 5.86 16.59 35.03
N ASP A 233 5.61 15.54 35.80
CA ASP A 233 6.59 14.52 36.23
C ASP A 233 6.25 13.11 35.72
N ALA A 234 5.40 12.97 34.71
CA ALA A 234 5.11 11.66 34.12
C ALA A 234 6.36 11.10 33.41
N VAL A 235 6.93 10.02 33.95
CA VAL A 235 8.10 9.33 33.37
C VAL A 235 7.64 8.23 32.42
N LEU A 236 7.90 8.40 31.12
CA LEU A 236 7.76 7.34 30.12
C LEU A 236 9.07 6.55 30.03
N SER A 237 9.08 5.32 30.56
CA SER A 237 10.22 4.39 30.45
C SER A 237 9.94 3.31 29.41
N PHE A 238 10.86 3.08 28.49
CA PHE A 238 10.83 1.93 27.56
C PHE A 238 12.17 1.22 27.54
N ILE A 239 12.13 -0.09 27.32
CA ILE A 239 13.32 -0.92 27.16
C ILE A 239 13.44 -1.27 25.67
N VAL A 240 14.50 -0.79 25.02
CA VAL A 240 14.83 -1.23 23.66
C VAL A 240 15.41 -2.64 23.77
N GLY A 241 14.65 -3.63 23.27
CA GLY A 241 15.07 -5.03 23.28
C GLY A 241 16.36 -5.26 22.48
N LYS A 242 17.20 -6.21 22.92
CA LYS A 242 18.36 -6.67 22.13
C LYS A 242 17.86 -7.38 20.88
N VAL A 243 18.22 -6.87 19.70
CA VAL A 243 18.06 -7.60 18.44
C VAL A 243 18.91 -8.87 18.53
N ARG A 244 18.31 -10.04 18.28
CA ARG A 244 19.05 -11.29 18.24
C ARG A 244 20.06 -11.22 17.10
N GLN A 245 21.34 -11.15 17.49
CA GLN A 245 22.54 -11.22 16.65
C GLN A 245 22.80 -10.00 15.75
N ILE A 246 23.75 -9.16 16.18
CA ILE A 246 25.03 -8.79 15.55
C ILE A 246 25.78 -7.96 16.64
N LYS A 247 27.11 -8.07 16.74
CA LYS A 247 27.96 -7.37 17.74
C LYS A 247 27.43 -5.97 18.09
N ASN A 248 27.26 -5.66 19.38
CA ASN A 248 26.89 -4.34 19.85
C ASN A 248 27.79 -3.30 19.16
N LYS A 249 27.24 -2.56 18.18
CA LYS A 249 27.93 -1.45 17.54
C LYS A 249 27.36 -0.19 18.18
N ALA A 250 28.21 0.57 18.88
CA ALA A 250 27.83 1.89 19.36
C ALA A 250 27.31 2.71 18.16
N PRO A 251 26.28 3.54 18.36
CA PRO A 251 25.79 4.38 17.29
C PRO A 251 26.93 5.28 16.80
N VAL A 252 27.05 5.40 15.48
CA VAL A 252 28.11 6.19 14.84
C VAL A 252 27.79 7.69 14.91
N ASP A 253 26.49 8.00 15.01
CA ASP A 253 25.94 9.34 15.06
C ASP A 253 24.96 9.47 16.24
N LYS A 254 24.62 10.70 16.60
CA LYS A 254 23.66 10.99 17.68
C LYS A 254 22.30 10.36 17.34
N VAL A 255 21.77 9.54 18.24
CA VAL A 255 20.40 9.00 18.13
C VAL A 255 19.53 9.77 19.10
N GLU A 256 18.56 10.52 18.59
CA GLU A 256 17.60 11.26 19.40
C GLU A 256 16.29 10.49 19.53
N VAL A 257 15.75 10.45 20.74
CA VAL A 257 14.37 10.05 21.01
C VAL A 257 13.54 11.33 20.98
N ILE A 258 12.65 11.43 20.01
CA ILE A 258 11.80 12.60 19.81
C ILE A 258 10.36 12.24 20.22
N PHE A 259 9.75 13.09 21.05
CA PHE A 259 8.34 13.00 21.43
C PHE A 259 7.69 14.37 21.32
N ASN A 260 6.59 14.47 20.56
CA ASN A 260 5.92 15.74 20.23
C ASN A 260 6.90 16.82 19.75
N ASP A 261 7.77 16.47 18.79
CA ASP A 261 8.78 17.35 18.20
C ASP A 261 9.83 17.90 19.17
N LYS A 262 9.93 17.33 20.38
CA LYS A 262 10.97 17.64 21.37
C LYS A 262 11.87 16.44 21.58
N VAL A 263 13.17 16.69 21.64
CA VAL A 263 14.16 15.68 22.02
C VAL A 263 14.02 15.41 23.52
N ILE A 264 13.59 14.20 23.87
CA ILE A 264 13.39 13.75 25.26
C ILE A 264 14.51 12.82 25.75
N GLY A 265 15.40 12.40 24.86
CA GLY A 265 16.59 11.62 25.18
C GLY A 265 17.54 11.55 24.00
N ALA A 266 18.82 11.32 24.26
CA ALA A 266 19.80 11.12 23.20
C ALA A 266 20.86 10.11 23.61
N ILE A 267 21.31 9.30 22.65
CA ILE A 267 22.52 8.49 22.76
C ILE A 267 23.59 9.20 21.92
N THR A 268 24.68 9.59 22.56
CA THR A 268 25.80 10.21 21.87
C THR A 268 26.65 9.14 21.16
N PRO A 269 27.33 9.49 20.06
CA PRO A 269 28.29 8.60 19.45
C PRO A 269 29.30 8.08 20.48
N ASN A 270 29.63 6.78 20.41
CA ASN A 270 30.64 6.14 21.26
C ASN A 270 30.39 6.16 22.78
N SER A 271 29.14 6.33 23.22
CA SER A 271 28.72 6.12 24.63
C SER A 271 28.74 4.65 25.04
#